data_AF-A0A6N3I4R4-F1
#
_entry.id   AF-A0A6N3I4R4-F1
#
_cell.length_a   1.000
_cell.length_b   1.000
_cell.length_c   1.000
_cell.angle_alpha   90.00
_cell.angle_beta   90.00
_cell.angle_gamma   90.00
#
_symmetry.space_group_name_H-M   'P 1'
#
loop_
_entity.id
_entity.type
_entity.pdbx_description
1 polymer ?
#
loop_
_entity_poly.entity_id
_entity_poly.type
_entity_poly.pdbx_seq_one_letter_code
_entity_poly.pdbx_strand_id
1 'polypeptide(L)'
;MRKLSKNVVLILMVIVILINAWQLFSNMMWKDQLPAIFGYSQVIVLTGSMEPVISAGDLLIIHQEELYQEGDIISYWDNGSLITHRFIENTADGIITKGDYNNVADRVPVQTDQIAGRVIVVIPGIGNIFMFFRTVPGRLLILLAVVLFVCFPGQTVRKSE
;
A
#
# COMPACT_ATOMS: atom_id res chain seq x y z
N MET A 1 11.91 2.55 -37.06
CA MET A 1 11.03 2.71 -35.88
C MET A 1 10.62 1.37 -35.23
N ARG A 2 10.23 0.33 -35.98
CA ARG A 2 9.83 -1.00 -35.45
C ARG A 2 10.86 -1.78 -34.60
N LYS A 3 12.17 -1.57 -34.79
CA LYS A 3 13.23 -2.20 -33.96
C LYS A 3 13.46 -1.46 -32.64
N LEU A 4 13.31 -0.14 -32.65
CA LEU A 4 13.48 0.71 -31.46
C LEU A 4 12.36 0.44 -30.45
N SER A 5 11.11 0.30 -30.91
CA SER A 5 9.97 -0.06 -30.05
C SER A 5 10.10 -1.44 -29.40
N LYS A 6 10.64 -2.43 -30.12
CA LYS A 6 10.89 -3.78 -29.58
C LYS A 6 11.96 -3.77 -28.48
N ASN A 7 13.06 -3.03 -28.67
CA ASN A 7 14.11 -2.94 -27.65
C ASN A 7 13.62 -2.22 -26.40
N VAL A 8 12.79 -1.17 -26.56
CA VAL A 8 12.15 -0.48 -25.43
C VAL A 8 11.24 -1.42 -24.64
N VAL A 9 10.41 -2.23 -25.32
CA VAL A 9 9.57 -3.24 -24.65
C VAL A 9 10.39 -4.28 -23.91
N LEU A 10 11.46 -4.79 -24.53
CA LEU A 10 12.35 -5.77 -23.90
C LEU A 10 13.00 -5.19 -22.64
N ILE A 11 13.48 -3.95 -22.71
CA ILE A 11 14.05 -3.25 -21.55
C ILE A 11 13.02 -3.08 -20.44
N LEU A 12 11.80 -2.64 -20.76
CA LEU A 12 10.71 -2.51 -19.78
C LEU A 12 10.34 -3.87 -19.15
N MET A 13 10.28 -4.95 -19.93
CA MET A 13 10.02 -6.29 -19.42
C MET A 13 11.12 -6.77 -18.46
N VAL A 14 12.39 -6.55 -18.82
CA VAL A 14 13.51 -6.89 -17.93
C VAL A 14 13.45 -6.08 -16.65
N ILE A 15 13.15 -4.77 -16.72
CA ILE A 15 12.97 -3.92 -15.53
C ILE A 15 11.85 -4.47 -14.64
N VAL A 16 10.69 -4.81 -15.20
CA VAL A 16 9.58 -5.39 -14.44
C VAL A 16 10.01 -6.70 -13.77
N ILE A 17 10.69 -7.60 -14.49
CA ILE A 17 11.17 -8.88 -13.92
C ILE A 17 12.15 -8.63 -12.78
N LEU A 18 13.10 -7.70 -12.95
CA LEU A 18 14.07 -7.33 -11.92
C LEU A 18 13.39 -6.72 -10.68
N ILE A 19 12.39 -5.85 -10.86
CA ILE A 19 11.59 -5.30 -9.76
C ILE A 19 10.85 -6.43 -9.02
N ASN A 20 10.28 -7.40 -9.75
CA ASN A 20 9.59 -8.53 -9.13
C ASN A 20 10.56 -9.45 -8.35
N ALA A 21 11.73 -9.75 -8.91
CA ALA A 21 12.75 -10.53 -8.24
C ALA A 21 13.28 -9.81 -6.99
N TRP A 22 13.49 -8.50 -7.09
CA TRP A 22 13.88 -7.65 -5.97
C TRP A 22 12.82 -7.64 -4.86
N GLN A 23 11.54 -7.50 -5.19
CA GLN A 23 10.46 -7.54 -4.19
C GLN A 23 10.38 -8.88 -3.47
N LEU A 24 10.52 -10.00 -4.19
CA LEU A 24 10.55 -11.34 -3.59
C LEU A 24 11.75 -11.52 -2.65
N PHE A 25 12.92 -11.03 -3.05
CA PHE A 25 14.13 -11.06 -2.24
C PHE A 25 14.01 -10.15 -1.00
N SER A 26 13.50 -8.93 -1.19
CA SER A 26 13.27 -7.95 -0.13
C SER A 26 12.27 -8.46 0.90
N ASN A 27 11.13 -9.01 0.48
CA ASN A 27 10.12 -9.56 1.41
C ASN A 27 10.67 -10.71 2.27
N MET A 28 11.73 -11.39 1.82
CA MET A 28 12.38 -12.46 2.58
C MET A 28 13.46 -11.92 3.55
N MET A 29 14.09 -10.80 3.22
CA MET A 29 15.22 -10.25 3.98
C MET A 29 14.82 -9.13 4.95
N TRP A 30 13.82 -8.32 4.61
CA TRP A 30 13.40 -7.14 5.37
C TRP A 30 11.87 -7.06 5.37
N LYS A 31 11.24 -7.44 6.49
CA LYS A 31 9.78 -7.43 6.66
C LYS A 31 9.20 -6.07 7.08
N ASP A 32 10.05 -5.13 7.49
CA ASP A 32 9.61 -4.03 8.38
C ASP A 32 9.69 -2.62 7.78
N GLN A 33 9.92 -2.47 6.48
CA GLN A 33 10.02 -1.14 5.87
C GLN A 33 8.89 -0.90 4.88
N LEU A 34 7.89 -0.14 5.34
CA LEU A 34 6.97 0.54 4.44
C LEU A 34 7.79 1.46 3.52
N PRO A 35 7.61 1.41 2.19
CA PRO A 35 8.26 2.36 1.30
C PRO A 35 7.71 3.76 1.58
N ALA A 36 8.46 4.54 2.36
CA ALA A 36 8.11 5.89 2.75
C ALA A 36 8.76 6.91 1.81
N ILE A 37 7.98 7.90 1.35
CA ILE A 37 8.46 9.03 0.57
C ILE A 37 8.16 10.29 1.37
N PHE A 38 9.20 11.02 1.82
CA PHE A 38 9.05 12.19 2.70
C PHE A 38 8.19 11.93 3.95
N GLY A 39 8.32 10.73 4.55
CA GLY A 39 7.52 10.33 5.71
C GLY A 39 6.09 9.90 5.41
N TYR A 40 5.64 9.92 4.15
CA TYR A 40 4.35 9.39 3.74
C TYR A 40 4.46 7.94 3.31
N SER A 41 3.54 7.11 3.79
CA SER A 41 3.43 5.70 3.40
C SER A 41 1.99 5.35 3.02
N GLN A 42 1.85 4.35 2.15
CA GLN A 42 0.55 3.82 1.74
C GLN A 42 0.29 2.48 2.42
N VAL A 43 -0.90 2.35 3.02
CA VAL A 43 -1.33 1.15 3.74
C VAL A 43 -2.68 0.71 3.20
N ILE A 44 -2.87 -0.58 2.95
CA ILE A 44 -4.16 -1.13 2.54
C ILE A 44 -4.77 -1.85 3.72
N VAL A 45 -6.02 -1.52 4.02
CA VAL A 45 -6.74 -2.09 5.16
C VAL A 45 -7.22 -3.50 4.82
N LEU A 46 -6.92 -4.46 5.69
CA LEU A 46 -7.23 -5.87 5.46
C LEU A 46 -8.44 -6.37 6.27
N THR A 47 -8.81 -5.68 7.34
CA THR A 47 -9.86 -6.08 8.29
C THR A 47 -10.82 -4.94 8.57
N GLY A 48 -12.01 -5.25 9.08
CA GLY A 48 -13.04 -4.26 9.44
C GLY A 48 -12.99 -3.76 10.88
N SER A 49 -11.82 -3.78 11.56
CA SER A 49 -11.74 -3.36 12.98
C SER A 49 -12.00 -1.87 13.21
N MET A 50 -11.90 -1.07 12.15
CA MET A 50 -12.12 0.37 12.16
C MET A 50 -13.45 0.79 11.53
N GLU A 51 -14.37 -0.15 11.30
CA GLU A 51 -15.70 0.18 10.78
C GLU A 51 -16.52 1.03 11.79
N PRO A 52 -17.38 1.95 11.30
CA PRO A 52 -17.64 2.28 9.90
C PRO A 52 -16.68 3.36 9.32
N VAL A 53 -15.73 3.85 10.11
CA VAL A 53 -14.86 4.99 9.73
C VAL A 53 -13.87 4.60 8.62
N ILE A 54 -13.34 3.39 8.69
CA ILE A 54 -12.42 2.80 7.70
C ILE A 54 -12.86 1.37 7.44
N SER A 55 -13.00 1.01 6.16
CA SER A 55 -13.42 -0.33 5.73
C SER A 55 -12.27 -1.16 5.17
N ALA A 56 -12.45 -2.49 5.20
CA ALA A 56 -11.51 -3.39 4.53
C ALA A 56 -11.46 -3.09 3.01
N GLY A 57 -10.26 -3.02 2.46
CA GLY A 57 -10.02 -2.65 1.07
C GLY A 57 -9.82 -1.15 0.83
N ASP A 58 -9.88 -0.32 1.86
CA ASP A 58 -9.53 1.10 1.77
C ASP A 58 -8.01 1.29 1.66
N LEU A 59 -7.62 2.35 0.97
CA LEU A 59 -6.24 2.80 0.89
C LEU A 59 -6.04 3.97 1.86
N LEU A 60 -5.12 3.81 2.80
CA LEU A 60 -4.71 4.83 3.74
C LEU A 60 -3.41 5.46 3.30
N ILE A 61 -3.35 6.78 3.42
CA ILE A 61 -2.09 7.52 3.41
C ILE A 61 -1.77 7.89 4.84
N ILE A 62 -0.67 7.36 5.34
CA ILE A 62 -0.15 7.64 6.68
C ILE A 62 1.06 8.57 6.60
N HIS A 63 1.25 9.39 7.62
CA HIS A 63 2.40 10.26 7.77
C HIS A 63 3.11 9.99 9.09
N GLN A 64 4.42 9.81 9.05
CA GLN A 64 5.24 9.66 10.24
C GLN A 64 5.40 11.01 10.92
N GLU A 65 4.93 11.11 12.16
CA GLU A 65 4.99 12.32 12.99
C GLU A 65 5.80 12.03 14.26
N GLU A 66 6.34 13.08 14.90
CA GLU A 66 7.10 12.95 16.16
C GLU A 66 6.20 12.82 17.39
N LEU A 67 4.99 13.37 17.29
CA LEU A 67 4.01 13.42 18.38
C LEU A 67 2.65 12.96 17.84
N TYR A 68 2.00 12.09 18.62
CA TYR A 68 0.65 11.60 18.36
C TYR A 68 -0.25 11.97 19.53
N GLN A 69 -1.55 12.16 19.28
CA GLN A 69 -2.50 12.64 20.28
C GLN A 69 -3.70 11.70 20.40
N GLU A 70 -4.36 11.75 21.55
CA GLU A 70 -5.63 11.06 21.76
C GLU A 70 -6.65 11.44 20.69
N GLY A 71 -7.31 10.42 20.13
CA GLY A 71 -8.24 10.55 19.02
C GLY A 71 -7.63 10.30 17.64
N ASP A 72 -6.30 10.35 17.50
CA ASP A 72 -5.63 10.03 16.23
C ASP A 72 -5.85 8.57 15.84
N ILE A 73 -5.97 8.32 14.53
CA ILE A 73 -5.92 6.96 13.99
C ILE A 73 -4.48 6.72 13.57
N ILE A 74 -3.82 5.74 14.20
CA ILE A 74 -2.41 5.43 13.97
C ILE A 74 -2.25 4.02 13.43
N SER A 75 -1.28 3.85 12.53
CA SER A 75 -0.80 2.54 12.09
C SER A 75 0.49 2.21 12.83
N TYR A 76 0.58 1.03 13.44
CA TYR A 76 1.74 0.59 14.21
C TYR A 76 2.08 -0.88 13.97
N TRP A 77 3.32 -1.25 14.23
CA TRP A 77 3.81 -2.62 14.07
C TRP A 77 3.60 -3.44 15.35
N ASP A 78 2.92 -4.57 15.20
CA ASP A 78 2.78 -5.59 16.22
C ASP A 78 3.16 -6.96 15.64
N ASN A 79 4.24 -7.55 16.16
CA ASN A 79 4.72 -8.88 15.76
C ASN A 79 4.84 -9.08 14.23
N GLY A 80 5.30 -8.05 13.51
CA GLY A 80 5.47 -8.04 12.05
C GLY A 80 4.17 -7.84 11.25
N SER A 81 3.06 -7.55 11.91
CA SER A 81 1.80 -7.14 11.30
C SER A 81 1.57 -5.64 11.53
N LEU A 82 1.10 -4.95 10.50
CA LEU A 82 0.73 -3.54 10.61
C LEU A 82 -0.74 -3.43 11.00
N ILE A 83 -1.00 -2.89 12.19
CA ILE A 83 -2.34 -2.70 12.76
C ILE A 83 -2.68 -1.23 12.68
N THR A 84 -3.94 -0.89 12.40
CA THR A 84 -4.43 0.51 12.37
C THR A 84 -5.59 0.65 13.32
N HIS A 85 -5.41 1.40 14.42
CA HIS A 85 -6.41 1.62 15.46
C HIS A 85 -6.39 3.07 15.96
N ARG A 86 -7.43 3.46 16.71
CA ARG A 86 -7.52 4.79 17.31
C ARG A 86 -6.74 4.85 18.61
N PHE A 87 -5.92 5.87 18.78
CA PHE A 87 -5.32 6.26 20.05
C PHE A 87 -6.45 6.68 20.99
N ILE A 88 -6.64 5.96 22.09
CA ILE A 88 -7.67 6.31 23.09
C ILE A 88 -7.11 6.90 24.39
N GLU A 89 -5.91 6.53 24.82
CA GLU A 89 -5.36 6.97 26.10
C GLU A 89 -3.83 6.85 26.13
N ASN A 90 -3.17 7.84 26.72
CA ASN A 90 -1.73 7.79 26.98
C ASN A 90 -1.45 7.33 28.42
N THR A 91 -0.69 6.25 28.58
CA THR A 91 -0.36 5.68 29.90
C THR A 91 1.15 5.72 30.16
N ALA A 92 1.55 5.43 31.40
CA ALA A 92 2.98 5.33 31.76
C ALA A 92 3.71 4.22 30.98
N ASP A 93 2.98 3.18 30.56
CA ASP A 93 3.52 2.04 29.84
C ASP A 93 3.44 2.20 28.32
N GLY A 94 2.84 3.28 27.80
CA GLY A 94 2.68 3.55 26.37
C GLY A 94 1.26 3.96 25.98
N ILE A 95 0.99 3.94 24.68
CA ILE A 95 -0.29 4.37 24.10
C ILE A 95 -1.25 3.19 24.05
N ILE A 96 -2.44 3.36 24.61
CA ILE A 96 -3.52 2.39 24.44
C ILE A 96 -4.29 2.74 23.17
N THR A 97 -4.45 1.74 22.32
CA THR A 97 -5.23 1.83 21.09
C THR A 97 -6.50 1.00 21.16
N LYS A 98 -7.45 1.31 20.28
CA LYS A 98 -8.67 0.54 20.11
C LYS A 98 -9.18 0.65 18.68
N GLY A 99 -9.59 -0.48 18.10
CA GLY A 99 -10.37 -0.47 16.86
C GLY A 99 -11.76 0.11 17.09
N ASP A 100 -12.21 1.02 16.23
CA ASP A 100 -13.51 1.69 16.38
C ASP A 100 -14.69 0.70 16.46
N TYR A 101 -14.59 -0.43 15.76
CA TYR A 101 -15.59 -1.50 15.78
C TYR A 101 -15.38 -2.51 16.92
N ASN A 102 -14.24 -2.50 17.59
CA ASN A 102 -13.94 -3.46 18.65
C ASN A 102 -14.69 -3.11 19.95
N ASN A 103 -15.12 -4.13 20.69
CA ASN A 103 -15.81 -3.93 21.97
C ASN A 103 -14.86 -3.60 23.14
N VAL A 104 -13.58 -3.96 23.02
CA VAL A 104 -12.56 -3.79 24.05
C VAL A 104 -11.36 -3.06 23.49
N ALA A 105 -10.64 -2.33 24.35
CA ALA A 105 -9.34 -1.75 24.02
C ALA A 105 -8.28 -2.83 23.84
N ASP A 106 -7.24 -2.50 23.09
CA ASP A 106 -6.09 -3.39 22.91
C ASP A 106 -5.35 -3.52 24.25
N ARG A 107 -4.94 -4.75 24.58
CA ARG A 107 -4.36 -5.06 25.89
C ARG A 107 -2.88 -4.69 26.00
N VAL A 108 -2.21 -4.57 24.87
CA VAL A 108 -0.77 -4.33 24.78
C VAL A 108 -0.59 -2.86 24.45
N PRO A 109 0.04 -2.06 25.33
CA PRO A 109 0.39 -0.69 25.03
C PRO A 109 1.35 -0.61 23.84
N VAL A 110 1.11 0.35 22.97
CA VAL A 110 1.93 0.64 21.79
C VAL A 110 2.99 1.67 22.18
N GLN A 111 4.25 1.35 21.91
CA GLN A 111 5.35 2.29 22.06
C GLN A 111 5.44 3.23 20.85
N THR A 112 5.92 4.45 21.04
CA THR A 112 6.03 5.45 19.97
C THR A 112 6.92 4.99 18.81
N ASP A 113 7.94 4.17 19.08
CA ASP A 113 8.83 3.60 18.06
C ASP A 113 8.18 2.50 17.22
N GLN A 114 7.08 1.91 17.69
CA GLN A 114 6.28 0.96 16.92
C GLN A 114 5.35 1.66 15.92
N ILE A 115 5.13 2.98 16.07
CA ILE A 115 4.18 3.72 15.23
C ILE A 115 4.80 4.00 13.87
N ALA A 116 4.16 3.49 12.82
CA ALA A 116 4.54 3.73 11.44
C ALA A 116 4.05 5.11 10.95
N GLY A 117 2.94 5.60 11.47
CA GLY A 117 2.43 6.94 11.17
C GLY A 117 0.95 7.13 11.49
N ARG A 118 0.50 8.38 11.44
CA ARG A 118 -0.90 8.80 11.60
C ARG A 118 -1.62 8.76 10.26
N VAL A 119 -2.87 8.31 10.25
CA VAL A 119 -3.72 8.33 9.05
C VAL A 119 -4.10 9.78 8.72
N ILE A 120 -3.69 10.25 7.54
CA ILE A 120 -4.00 11.60 7.03
C ILE A 120 -5.13 11.56 6.00
N VAL A 121 -5.17 10.51 5.17
CA VAL A 121 -6.18 10.36 4.11
C VAL A 121 -6.69 8.92 4.07
N VAL A 122 -8.00 8.78 3.93
CA VAL A 122 -8.70 7.51 3.65
C VAL A 122 -9.28 7.59 2.24
N ILE A 123 -8.94 6.64 1.39
CA ILE A 123 -9.44 6.56 0.01
C ILE A 123 -10.24 5.27 -0.14
N PRO A 124 -11.59 5.35 -0.14
CA PRO A 124 -12.44 4.16 -0.10
C PRO A 124 -12.30 3.24 -1.30
N GLY A 125 -12.23 1.93 -1.07
CA GLY A 125 -12.31 0.87 -2.09
C GLY A 125 -11.16 0.78 -3.11
N ILE A 126 -10.24 1.76 -3.17
CA ILE A 126 -9.11 1.77 -4.09
C ILE A 126 -8.05 0.72 -3.70
N GLY A 127 -7.94 0.38 -2.43
CA GLY A 127 -7.01 -0.66 -1.96
C GLY A 127 -7.26 -2.00 -2.66
N ASN A 128 -8.51 -2.35 -2.96
CA ASN A 128 -8.87 -3.56 -3.71
C ASN A 128 -8.27 -3.59 -5.13
N ILE A 129 -8.23 -2.44 -5.81
CA ILE A 129 -7.63 -2.30 -7.14
C ILE A 129 -6.11 -2.53 -7.05
N PHE A 130 -5.46 -1.91 -6.06
CA PHE A 130 -4.02 -2.10 -5.84
C PHE A 130 -3.70 -3.56 -5.45
N MET A 131 -4.52 -4.19 -4.62
CA MET A 131 -4.37 -5.60 -4.28
C MET A 131 -4.50 -6.49 -5.52
N PHE A 132 -5.47 -6.22 -6.40
CA PHE A 132 -5.61 -6.94 -7.66
C PHE A 132 -4.34 -6.84 -8.52
N PHE A 133 -3.79 -5.64 -8.69
CA PHE A 133 -2.56 -5.47 -9.49
C PHE A 133 -1.31 -6.09 -8.85
N ARG A 134 -1.32 -6.39 -7.55
CA ARG A 134 -0.26 -7.18 -6.89
C ARG A 134 -0.36 -8.69 -7.18
N THR A 135 -1.50 -9.18 -7.64
CA THR A 135 -1.68 -10.60 -8.00
C THR A 135 -0.94 -10.99 -9.28
N VAL A 136 -0.71 -12.29 -9.52
CA VAL A 136 -0.16 -12.78 -10.80
C VAL A 136 -1.04 -12.38 -11.99
N PRO A 137 -2.38 -12.58 -11.98
CA PRO A 137 -3.24 -12.14 -13.08
C PRO A 137 -3.20 -10.64 -13.33
N GLY A 138 -3.23 -9.82 -12.27
CA GLY A 138 -3.17 -8.36 -12.41
C GLY A 138 -1.86 -7.88 -13.04
N ARG A 139 -0.72 -8.47 -12.64
CA ARG A 139 0.58 -8.18 -13.26
C ARG A 139 0.65 -8.60 -14.73
N LEU A 140 0.10 -9.76 -15.08
CA LEU A 140 0.03 -10.23 -16.47
C LEU A 140 -0.84 -9.30 -17.32
N LEU A 141 -1.94 -8.79 -16.78
CA LEU A 141 -2.80 -7.81 -17.45
C LEU A 141 -2.04 -6.51 -17.76
N ILE A 142 -1.28 -5.98 -16.80
CA ILE A 142 -0.44 -4.78 -17.02
C ILE A 142 0.58 -5.06 -18.14
N LEU A 143 1.26 -6.20 -18.09
CA LEU A 143 2.25 -6.58 -19.09
C LEU A 143 1.62 -6.68 -20.49
N LEU A 144 0.45 -7.31 -20.59
CA LEU A 144 -0.31 -7.40 -21.83
C LEU A 144 -0.69 -6.02 -22.37
N ALA A 145 -1.18 -5.12 -21.50
CA ALA A 145 -1.55 -3.76 -21.89
C ALA A 145 -0.35 -2.98 -22.45
N VAL A 146 0.83 -3.09 -21.82
CA VAL A 146 2.08 -2.48 -22.32
C VAL A 146 2.49 -3.07 -23.66
N VAL A 147 2.43 -4.40 -23.81
CA VAL A 147 2.75 -5.06 -25.09
C VAL A 147 1.80 -4.61 -26.20
N LEU A 148 0.50 -4.54 -25.94
CA LEU A 148 -0.49 -4.06 -26.91
C LEU A 148 -0.25 -2.61 -27.30
N PHE A 149 -0.02 -1.73 -26.32
CA PHE A 149 0.25 -0.32 -26.55
C PHE A 149 1.46 -0.09 -27.47
N VAL A 150 2.53 -0.88 -27.29
CA VAL A 150 3.76 -0.72 -28.09
C VAL A 150 3.74 -1.48 -29.42
N CYS A 151 3.05 -2.62 -29.51
CA CYS A 151 2.94 -3.40 -30.74
C CYS A 151 1.89 -2.84 -31.71
N PHE A 152 0.86 -2.18 -31.18
CA PHE A 152 -0.21 -1.56 -31.95
C PHE A 152 -0.38 -0.08 -31.59
N PRO A 153 0.66 0.76 -31.74
CA PRO A 153 0.54 2.19 -31.47
C PRO A 153 -0.36 2.78 -32.55
N GLY A 154 -1.63 3.02 -32.21
CA GLY A 154 -2.61 3.69 -33.06
C GLY A 154 -2.69 3.15 -34.49
N GLN A 155 -3.55 2.17 -34.73
CA GLN A 155 -4.20 2.10 -36.04
C GLN A 155 -5.15 3.30 -36.14
N THR A 156 -4.61 4.52 -36.31
CA THR A 156 -5.41 5.68 -36.68
C THR A 156 -6.07 5.33 -38.00
N VAL A 157 -7.40 5.20 -37.94
CA VAL A 157 -8.31 4.97 -39.06
C VAL A 157 -7.86 5.83 -40.23
N ARG A 158 -7.24 5.21 -41.22
CA ARG A 158 -6.86 5.86 -42.47
C ARG A 158 -8.17 6.08 -43.22
N LYS A 159 -8.77 7.27 -43.07
CA LYS A 159 -9.89 7.72 -43.91
C LYS A 159 -9.44 7.58 -45.36
N SER A 160 -10.14 6.73 -46.11
CA SER A 160 -10.06 6.67 -47.56
C SER A 160 -10.80 7.89 -48.11
N GLU A 161 -10.08 8.82 -48.69
CA GLU A 161 -10.60 9.74 -49.71
C GLU A 161 -10.17 9.23 -51.09
#